data_AF-A0A7R9PYR0-F1
#
_entry.id   AF-A0A7R9PYR0-F1
#
_cell.length_a   1.000
_cell.length_b   1.000
_cell.length_c   1.000
_cell.angle_alpha   90.00
_cell.angle_beta   90.00
_cell.angle_gamma   90.00
#
_symmetry.space_group_name_H-M   'P 1'
#
loop_
_entity.id
_entity.type
_entity.pdbx_description
1 polymer ?
#
loop_
_entity_poly.entity_id
_entity_poly.type
_entity_poly.pdbx_seq_one_letter_code
_entity_poly.pdbx_strand_id
1 'polypeptide(L)'
;MGVPAFFRWLSKKYPSIVVECDDGVKGKAHFDNLYLDMNGIIHPCSHPEYKAAPETEEEMFVAIFEYIERIMTIVKPKKLLYMAVDGCAPRAKMNQQRSRRFRASQESIDRLLEIQKIKDELRGKGIEVKDKPKSAHFDSNVITPGTQFMIN
;
A
#
# COMPACT_ATOMS: atom_id res chain seq x y z
N MET A 1 -17.09 -7.67 -6.48
CA MET A 1 -15.95 -8.00 -7.36
C MET A 1 -14.75 -7.19 -6.89
N GLY A 2 -13.60 -7.82 -6.65
CA GLY A 2 -12.38 -7.08 -6.26
C GLY A 2 -11.76 -6.33 -7.46
N VAL A 3 -10.92 -5.34 -7.19
CA VAL A 3 -10.20 -4.55 -8.22
C VAL A 3 -9.53 -5.45 -9.27
N PRO A 4 -8.82 -6.55 -8.91
CA PRO A 4 -8.17 -7.40 -9.91
C PRO A 4 -9.15 -8.10 -10.86
N ALA A 5 -10.31 -8.53 -10.36
CA ALA A 5 -11.31 -9.21 -11.17
C ALA A 5 -11.96 -8.25 -12.17
N PHE A 6 -12.24 -7.02 -11.74
CA PHE A 6 -12.78 -5.99 -12.62
C PHE A 6 -11.77 -5.55 -13.68
N PHE A 7 -10.51 -5.29 -13.29
CA PHE A 7 -9.45 -4.94 -14.22
C PHE A 7 -9.23 -6.05 -15.27
N ARG A 8 -9.19 -7.32 -14.84
CA ARG A 8 -9.07 -8.48 -15.75
C ARG A 8 -10.21 -8.55 -16.76
N TRP A 9 -11.44 -8.30 -16.32
CA TRP A 9 -12.59 -8.28 -17.23
C TRP A 9 -12.47 -7.14 -18.24
N LEU A 10 -12.10 -5.95 -17.78
CA LEU A 10 -12.01 -4.74 -18.61
C LEU A 10 -10.90 -4.86 -19.65
N SER A 11 -9.70 -5.32 -19.25
CA SER A 11 -8.55 -5.47 -20.14
C SER A 11 -8.74 -6.58 -21.18
N LYS A 12 -9.46 -7.66 -20.82
CA LYS A 12 -9.84 -8.69 -21.81
C LYS A 12 -10.87 -8.18 -22.81
N LYS A 13 -11.83 -7.39 -22.36
CA LYS A 13 -12.92 -6.89 -23.21
C LYS A 13 -12.46 -5.76 -24.14
N TYR A 14 -11.57 -4.89 -23.65
CA TYR A 14 -11.03 -3.77 -24.40
C TYR A 14 -9.50 -3.71 -24.26
N PRO A 15 -8.75 -4.53 -25.02
CA PRO A 15 -7.30 -4.64 -24.85
C PRO A 15 -6.54 -3.33 -25.08
N SER A 16 -7.05 -2.44 -25.93
CA SER A 16 -6.42 -1.16 -26.30
C SER A 16 -6.40 -0.11 -25.19
N ILE A 17 -7.11 -0.32 -24.08
CA ILE A 17 -7.15 0.66 -22.97
C ILE A 17 -5.90 0.59 -22.08
N VAL A 18 -5.17 -0.53 -22.14
CA VAL A 18 -3.95 -0.73 -21.34
C VAL A 18 -2.77 -0.41 -22.24
N VAL A 19 -2.02 0.62 -21.86
CA VAL A 19 -0.79 1.02 -22.52
C VAL A 19 0.31 1.03 -21.47
N GLU A 20 1.47 0.47 -21.80
CA GLU A 20 2.61 0.49 -20.91
C GLU A 20 3.10 1.93 -20.73
N CYS A 21 3.36 2.30 -19.48
CA CYS A 21 3.92 3.60 -19.14
C CYS A 21 5.45 3.56 -19.31
N ASP A 22 5.99 4.34 -20.23
CA ASP A 22 7.42 4.70 -20.31
C ASP A 22 7.63 6.18 -19.92
N ASP A 23 8.89 6.64 -19.82
CA ASP A 23 9.23 8.03 -19.46
C ASP A 23 8.58 9.04 -20.43
N GLY A 24 7.35 9.45 -20.11
CA GLY A 24 6.55 10.37 -20.92
C GLY A 24 5.73 9.73 -22.05
N VAL A 25 5.33 8.45 -21.97
CA VAL A 25 4.48 7.75 -22.98
C VAL A 25 4.82 8.19 -24.42
N LYS A 26 6.07 7.96 -24.84
CA LYS A 26 6.67 8.35 -26.14
C LYS A 26 6.44 9.80 -26.60
N GLY A 27 6.38 10.79 -25.71
CA GLY A 27 6.24 12.21 -26.06
C GLY A 27 4.94 12.58 -26.79
N LYS A 28 3.96 11.66 -26.85
CA LYS A 28 2.69 11.84 -27.56
C LYS A 28 1.54 12.20 -26.63
N ALA A 29 1.61 11.76 -25.38
CA ALA A 29 0.62 12.08 -24.38
C ALA A 29 1.08 13.28 -23.55
N HIS A 30 0.18 14.22 -23.37
CA HIS A 30 0.41 15.42 -22.59
C HIS A 30 -0.61 15.48 -21.46
N PHE A 31 -0.14 15.65 -20.22
CA PHE A 31 -0.99 15.73 -19.06
C PHE A 31 -0.91 17.14 -18.46
N ASP A 32 -2.06 17.79 -18.32
CA ASP A 32 -2.15 19.07 -17.62
C ASP A 32 -2.21 18.85 -16.11
N ASN A 33 -3.05 17.90 -15.67
CA ASN A 33 -3.40 17.71 -14.28
C ASN A 33 -3.14 16.25 -13.88
N LEU A 34 -2.48 16.05 -12.74
CA LEU A 34 -2.27 14.76 -12.10
C LEU A 34 -2.94 14.75 -10.73
N TYR A 35 -3.76 13.74 -10.46
CA TYR A 35 -4.45 13.52 -9.19
C TYR A 35 -3.91 12.26 -8.54
N LEU A 36 -3.36 12.38 -7.35
CA LEU A 36 -2.81 11.26 -6.57
C LEU A 36 -3.72 10.95 -5.39
N ASP A 37 -4.18 9.71 -5.31
CA ASP A 37 -4.72 9.14 -4.09
C ASP A 37 -3.53 8.72 -3.21
N MET A 38 -3.25 9.51 -2.19
CA MET A 38 -2.10 9.31 -1.32
C MET A 38 -2.19 8.03 -0.51
N ASN A 39 -3.41 7.57 -0.14
CA ASN A 39 -3.55 6.30 0.56
C ASN A 39 -3.13 5.12 -0.32
N GLY A 40 -3.35 5.23 -1.64
CA GLY A 40 -2.86 4.30 -2.64
C GLY A 40 -1.33 4.22 -2.73
N ILE A 41 -0.60 5.24 -2.29
CA ILE A 41 0.87 5.31 -2.27
C ILE A 41 1.42 4.91 -0.88
N ILE A 42 0.86 5.48 0.19
CA ILE A 42 1.33 5.25 1.56
C ILE A 42 1.24 3.76 1.94
N HIS A 43 0.16 3.07 1.55
CA HIS A 43 0.00 1.65 1.86
C HIS A 43 1.14 0.78 1.28
N PRO A 44 1.43 0.79 -0.04
CA PRO A 44 2.59 0.08 -0.60
C PRO A 44 3.94 0.51 0.00
N CYS A 45 4.15 1.79 0.31
CA CYS A 45 5.41 2.26 0.88
C CYS A 45 5.61 1.78 2.33
N SER A 46 4.53 1.60 3.09
CA SER A 46 4.60 1.06 4.45
C SER A 46 4.80 -0.45 4.53
N HIS A 47 4.38 -1.20 3.49
CA HIS A 47 4.45 -2.66 3.45
C HIS A 47 4.86 -3.15 2.05
N PRO A 48 6.09 -2.88 1.61
CA PRO A 48 6.55 -3.28 0.29
C PRO A 48 6.62 -4.82 0.16
N GLU A 49 6.13 -5.37 -0.95
CA GLU A 49 6.14 -6.83 -1.19
C GLU A 49 7.55 -7.41 -1.37
N TYR A 50 8.50 -6.60 -1.89
CA TYR A 50 9.83 -7.05 -2.33
C TYR A 50 11.00 -6.36 -1.60
N LYS A 51 10.71 -5.55 -0.57
CA LYS A 51 11.71 -4.85 0.25
C LYS A 51 11.37 -5.02 1.73
N ALA A 52 12.32 -4.73 2.61
CA ALA A 52 12.01 -4.59 4.03
C ALA A 52 11.01 -3.44 4.24
N ALA A 53 10.09 -3.60 5.18
CA ALA A 53 9.23 -2.50 5.61
C ALA A 53 10.10 -1.42 6.29
N PRO A 54 9.79 -0.13 6.10
CA PRO A 54 10.51 0.95 6.76
C PRO A 54 10.39 0.80 8.29
N GLU A 55 11.51 1.01 8.99
CA GLU A 55 11.56 0.88 10.45
C GLU A 55 11.14 2.18 11.16
N THR A 56 11.26 3.32 10.47
CA THR A 56 10.94 4.65 10.99
C THR A 56 9.96 5.42 10.09
N GLU A 57 9.30 6.43 10.65
CA GLU A 57 8.45 7.34 9.88
C GLU A 57 9.27 8.09 8.81
N GLU A 58 10.50 8.48 9.11
CA GLU A 58 11.41 9.18 8.19
C GLU A 58 11.72 8.33 6.94
N GLU A 59 12.07 7.05 7.13
CA GLU A 59 12.32 6.12 6.03
C GLU A 59 11.08 5.92 5.15
N MET A 60 9.90 5.86 5.78
CA MET A 60 8.63 5.76 5.07
C MET A 60 8.33 7.03 4.25
N PHE A 61 8.61 8.22 4.79
CA PHE A 61 8.46 9.48 4.03
C PHE A 61 9.40 9.53 2.83
N VAL A 62 10.66 9.09 2.98
CA VAL A 62 11.60 8.96 1.86
C VAL A 62 11.03 8.02 0.79
N ALA A 63 10.52 6.85 1.19
CA ALA A 63 9.90 5.91 0.25
C ALA A 63 8.66 6.49 -0.44
N ILE A 64 7.86 7.31 0.25
CA ILE A 64 6.72 8.02 -0.35
C ILE A 64 7.21 9.05 -1.38
N PHE A 65 8.25 9.85 -1.05
CA PHE A 65 8.81 10.85 -1.95
C PHE A 65 9.40 10.22 -3.22
N GLU A 66 10.19 9.15 -3.09
CA GLU A 66 10.72 8.41 -4.24
C GLU A 66 9.59 7.88 -5.14
N TYR A 67 8.48 7.42 -4.54
CA TYR A 67 7.33 6.93 -5.30
C TYR A 67 6.64 8.05 -6.09
N ILE A 68 6.42 9.21 -5.45
CA ILE A 68 5.82 10.38 -6.09
C ILE A 68 6.73 10.89 -7.21
N GLU A 69 8.04 11.01 -6.96
CA GLU A 69 9.01 11.46 -7.97
C GLU A 69 9.03 10.56 -9.20
N ARG A 70 8.93 9.24 -8.99
CA ARG A 70 8.80 8.28 -10.10
C ARG A 70 7.53 8.53 -10.91
N ILE A 71 6.38 8.76 -10.27
CA ILE A 71 5.13 9.08 -10.98
C ILE A 71 5.27 10.40 -11.74
N MET A 72 5.84 11.42 -11.11
CA MET A 72 6.04 12.75 -11.72
C MET A 72 6.95 12.69 -12.94
N THR A 73 8.00 11.86 -12.90
CA THR A 73 8.89 11.62 -14.05
C THR A 73 8.17 10.95 -15.22
N ILE A 74 7.18 10.09 -14.95
CA ILE A 74 6.38 9.42 -15.98
C ILE A 74 5.33 10.38 -16.56
N VAL A 75 4.54 11.05 -15.71
CA VAL A 75 3.35 11.82 -16.12
C VAL A 75 3.70 13.24 -16.57
N LYS A 76 4.68 13.90 -15.92
CA LYS A 76 5.12 15.28 -16.19
C LYS A 76 3.96 16.29 -16.31
N PRO A 77 3.11 16.45 -15.28
CA PRO A 77 1.96 17.35 -15.34
C PRO A 77 2.37 18.81 -15.51
N LYS A 78 1.73 19.57 -16.41
CA LYS A 78 2.11 20.96 -16.70
C LYS A 78 1.42 22.04 -15.90
N LYS A 79 0.24 21.76 -15.34
CA LYS A 79 -0.61 22.77 -14.68
C LYS A 79 -0.87 22.46 -13.23
N LEU A 80 -1.24 21.23 -12.91
CA LEU A 80 -1.69 20.86 -11.57
C LEU A 80 -1.15 19.50 -11.14
N LEU A 81 -0.57 19.47 -9.94
CA LEU A 81 -0.44 18.27 -9.12
C LEU A 81 -1.41 18.41 -7.94
N TYR A 82 -2.36 17.49 -7.83
CA TYR A 82 -3.30 17.42 -6.72
C TYR A 82 -3.07 16.14 -5.93
N MET A 83 -2.68 16.27 -4.66
CA MET A 83 -2.46 15.14 -3.76
C MET A 83 -3.61 15.07 -2.76
N ALA A 84 -4.41 14.00 -2.85
CA ALA A 84 -5.59 13.78 -2.03
C ALA A 84 -5.29 12.73 -0.96
N VAL A 85 -5.47 13.13 0.30
CA VAL A 85 -5.43 12.24 1.45
C VAL A 85 -6.87 12.02 1.92
N ASP A 86 -7.26 10.78 2.26
CA ASP A 86 -8.61 10.52 2.75
C ASP A 86 -8.89 11.33 4.02
N GLY A 87 -9.98 12.10 4.00
CA GLY A 87 -10.57 12.73 5.18
C GLY A 87 -11.61 11.84 5.85
N CYS A 88 -12.43 12.43 6.73
CA CYS A 88 -13.54 11.72 7.37
C CYS A 88 -14.55 11.23 6.32
N ALA A 89 -14.70 9.91 6.22
CA ALA A 89 -15.55 9.28 5.22
C ALA A 89 -17.02 9.14 5.69
N PRO A 90 -18.00 9.03 4.77
CA PRO A 90 -19.39 8.76 5.11
C PRO A 90 -19.58 7.41 5.83
N ARG A 91 -20.62 7.29 6.66
CA ARG A 91 -20.89 6.11 7.50
C ARG A 91 -20.87 4.78 6.73
N ALA A 92 -21.40 4.74 5.51
CA ALA A 92 -21.37 3.55 4.68
C ALA A 92 -19.93 3.08 4.39
N LYS A 93 -19.03 4.02 4.07
CA LYS A 93 -17.61 3.74 3.84
C LYS A 93 -16.90 3.37 5.15
N MET A 94 -17.22 4.05 6.24
CA MET A 94 -16.68 3.72 7.56
C MET A 94 -16.99 2.28 7.97
N ASN A 95 -18.22 1.81 7.74
CA ASN A 95 -18.60 0.42 8.02
C ASN A 95 -17.75 -0.56 7.20
N GLN A 96 -17.52 -0.26 5.91
CA GLN A 96 -16.66 -1.07 5.05
C GLN A 96 -15.20 -1.07 5.55
N GLN A 97 -14.65 0.10 5.91
CA GLN A 97 -13.29 0.23 6.46
C GLN A 97 -13.17 -0.54 7.77
N ARG A 98 -14.16 -0.43 8.68
CA ARG A 98 -14.24 -1.19 9.93
C ARG A 98 -14.18 -2.69 9.67
N SER A 99 -15.07 -3.24 8.83
CA SER A 99 -15.07 -4.68 8.53
C SER A 99 -13.77 -5.17 7.88
N ARG A 100 -13.07 -4.32 7.12
CA ARG A 100 -11.74 -4.66 6.58
C ARG A 100 -10.68 -4.71 7.68
N ARG A 101 -10.62 -3.69 8.55
CA ARG A 101 -9.63 -3.60 9.63
C ARG A 101 -9.78 -4.75 10.63
N PHE A 102 -11.01 -5.07 11.03
CA PHE A 102 -11.28 -6.18 11.93
C PHE A 102 -10.80 -7.53 11.35
N ARG A 103 -11.03 -7.78 10.06
CA ARG A 103 -10.52 -8.99 9.40
C ARG A 103 -9.00 -9.02 9.34
N ALA A 104 -8.35 -7.91 8.97
CA ALA A 104 -6.89 -7.84 8.91
C ALA A 104 -6.24 -8.10 10.29
N SER A 105 -6.83 -7.55 11.36
CA SER A 105 -6.37 -7.83 12.74
C SER A 105 -6.52 -9.30 13.10
N GLN A 106 -7.66 -9.92 12.77
CA GLN A 106 -7.88 -11.36 13.02
C GLN A 106 -6.89 -12.22 12.22
N GLU A 107 -6.73 -11.95 10.92
CA GLU A 107 -5.79 -12.68 10.05
C GLU A 107 -4.33 -12.55 10.55
N SER A 108 -3.95 -11.39 11.09
CA SER A 108 -2.64 -11.18 11.71
C SER A 108 -2.44 -12.05 12.96
N ILE A 109 -3.46 -12.10 13.85
CA ILE A 109 -3.43 -12.95 15.04
C ILE A 109 -3.34 -14.43 14.65
N ASP A 110 -4.18 -14.87 13.72
CA ASP A 110 -4.21 -16.26 13.26
C ASP A 110 -2.85 -16.65 12.64
N ARG A 111 -2.25 -15.76 11.85
CA ARG A 111 -0.91 -15.96 11.27
C ARG A 111 0.18 -16.08 12.34
N LEU A 112 0.13 -15.27 13.39
CA LEU A 112 1.09 -15.35 14.49
C LEU A 112 0.98 -16.68 15.25
N LEU A 113 -0.25 -17.12 15.53
CA LEU A 113 -0.50 -18.42 16.17
C LEU A 113 -0.01 -19.58 15.30
N GLU A 114 -0.23 -19.51 13.98
CA GLU A 114 0.23 -20.53 13.04
C GLU A 114 1.77 -20.61 12.98
N ILE A 115 2.43 -19.43 12.89
CA ILE A 115 3.90 -19.36 12.93
C ILE A 115 4.44 -19.94 14.23
N GLN A 116 3.78 -19.66 15.37
CA GLN A 116 4.21 -20.18 16.66
C GLN A 116 4.10 -21.72 16.72
N LYS A 117 2.98 -22.29 16.26
CA LYS A 117 2.83 -23.75 16.17
C LYS A 117 3.92 -24.40 15.31
N ILE A 118 4.18 -23.85 14.13
CA ILE A 118 5.23 -24.36 13.23
C ILE A 118 6.61 -24.28 13.90
N LYS A 119 6.92 -23.19 14.61
CA LYS A 119 8.17 -23.06 15.37
C LYS A 119 8.31 -24.13 16.44
N ASP A 120 7.24 -24.39 17.19
CA ASP A 120 7.25 -25.38 18.27
C ASP A 120 7.41 -26.80 17.72
N GLU A 121 6.77 -27.13 16.59
CA GLU A 121 6.97 -28.40 15.89
C GLU A 121 8.41 -28.59 15.39
N LEU A 122 9.01 -27.55 14.81
CA LEU A 122 10.39 -27.60 14.31
C LEU A 122 11.40 -27.75 15.45
N ARG A 123 11.20 -27.03 16.56
CA ARG A 123 11.99 -27.19 17.79
C ARG A 123 11.86 -28.60 18.36
N GLY A 124 10.65 -29.17 18.34
CA GLY A 124 10.41 -30.57 18.73
C GLY A 124 11.15 -31.59 17.86
N LYS A 125 11.43 -31.27 16.59
CA LYS A 125 12.24 -32.08 15.67
C LYS A 125 13.75 -31.80 15.78
N GLY A 126 14.19 -30.98 16.74
CA GLY A 126 15.58 -30.61 16.94
C GLY A 126 16.14 -29.61 15.92
N ILE A 127 15.27 -28.95 15.13
CA ILE A 127 15.68 -27.92 14.17
C ILE A 127 15.75 -26.58 14.90
N GLU A 128 16.92 -25.94 14.87
CA GLU A 128 17.10 -24.62 15.46
C GLU A 128 16.39 -23.56 14.62
N VAL A 129 15.38 -22.90 15.21
CA VAL A 129 14.65 -21.81 14.57
C VAL A 129 15.05 -20.49 15.23
N LYS A 130 15.77 -19.64 14.49
CA LYS A 130 16.09 -18.28 14.93
C LYS A 130 14.82 -17.45 14.96
N ASP A 131 14.63 -16.73 16.07
CA ASP A 131 13.58 -15.73 16.13
C ASP A 131 13.94 -14.55 15.23
N LYS A 132 12.98 -14.11 14.41
CA LYS A 132 13.13 -12.85 13.70
C LYS A 132 13.27 -11.74 14.74
N PRO A 133 14.19 -10.78 14.54
CA PRO A 133 14.20 -9.57 15.37
C PRO A 133 12.81 -8.94 15.32
N LYS A 134 12.37 -8.35 16.44
CA LYS A 134 11.12 -7.59 16.48
C LYS A 134 11.30 -6.35 15.58
N SER A 135 11.01 -6.47 14.29
CA SER A 135 10.85 -5.31 13.43
C SER A 135 9.61 -4.56 13.91
N ALA A 136 9.72 -3.24 14.08
CA ALA A 136 8.55 -2.40 14.32
C ALA A 136 7.62 -2.56 13.11
N HIS A 137 6.56 -3.36 13.26
CA HIS A 137 5.57 -3.50 12.22
C HIS A 137 4.81 -2.18 12.15
N PHE A 138 4.84 -1.52 10.99
CA PHE A 138 4.06 -0.31 10.80
C PHE A 138 2.56 -0.64 10.94
N ASP A 139 1.85 -0.01 11.87
CA ASP A 139 0.42 -0.24 12.02
C ASP A 139 -0.34 0.53 10.94
N SER A 140 -0.73 -0.13 9.86
CA SER A 140 -1.50 0.49 8.77
C SER A 140 -2.80 1.17 9.21
N ASN A 141 -3.32 0.90 10.42
CA ASN A 141 -4.48 1.61 10.97
C ASN A 141 -4.18 3.08 11.28
N VAL A 142 -2.91 3.48 11.43
CA VAL A 142 -2.53 4.88 11.65
C VAL A 142 -2.77 5.76 10.41
N ILE A 143 -2.96 5.16 9.23
CA ILE A 143 -3.38 5.84 7.99
C ILE A 143 -4.90 6.11 8.07
N THR A 144 -5.28 6.97 9.01
CA THR A 144 -6.66 7.39 9.29
C THR A 144 -6.65 8.84 9.76
N PRO A 145 -7.60 9.68 9.31
CA PRO A 145 -7.76 11.03 9.86
C PRO A 145 -7.74 11.07 11.39
N GLY A 146 -7.01 12.03 11.96
CA GLY A 146 -6.97 12.29 13.40
C GLY A 146 -5.92 11.51 14.18
N THR A 147 -5.07 10.72 13.52
CA THR A 147 -3.88 10.10 14.15
C THR A 147 -2.69 11.07 14.10
N GLN A 148 -1.73 10.91 15.00
CA GLN A 148 -0.52 11.75 15.00
C GLN A 148 0.25 11.64 13.68
N PHE A 149 0.27 10.43 13.09
CA PHE A 149 0.87 10.16 11.79
C PHE A 149 0.32 11.03 10.65
N MET A 150 -0.96 11.42 10.71
CA MET A 150 -1.60 12.26 9.68
C MET A 150 -1.51 13.77 9.99
N ILE A 151 -1.05 14.14 11.19
CA ILE A 151 -0.96 15.53 11.67
C ILE A 151 0.46 16.08 11.53
N ASN A 152 1.46 15.21 11.71
CA ASN A 152 2.88 15.51 11.47
C ASN A 152 3.18 15.56 9.97
#